data_AF-A0A3D4NK23-F1
#
_entry.id   AF-A0A3D4NK23-F1
#
_cell.length_a   1.000
_cell.length_b   1.000
_cell.length_c   1.000
_cell.angle_alpha   90.00
_cell.angle_beta   90.00
_cell.angle_gamma   90.00
#
_symmetry.space_group_name_H-M   'P 1'
#
loop_
_entity.id
_entity.type
_entity.pdbx_description
1 polymer ?
#
loop_
_entity_poly.entity_id
_entity_poly.type
_entity_poly.pdbx_seq_one_letter_code
_entity_poly.pdbx_strand_id
1 'polypeptide(L)' 'MSFDLAARLAARRAENLYRQRPLLESPQGPEVVVDGQPLLAFCNNDYLGLANHPQVIEAWRAGATRWGVGGGASHLV' A
#
# COMPACT_ATOMS: atom_id res chain seq x y z
N MET A 1 -5.85 30.70 16.09
CA MET A 1 -5.58 30.76 14.63
C MET A 1 -6.43 29.70 13.97
N SER A 2 -7.34 30.08 13.08
CA SER A 2 -8.14 29.11 12.33
C SER A 2 -7.26 28.46 11.26
N PHE A 3 -7.26 27.14 11.18
CA PHE A 3 -6.61 26.43 10.08
C PHE A 3 -7.51 26.53 8.84
N ASP A 4 -7.21 27.44 7.92
CA ASP A 4 -7.83 27.44 6.60
C ASP A 4 -7.16 26.38 5.72
N LEU A 5 -7.67 25.15 5.82
CA LEU A 5 -7.18 24.03 5.03
C LEU A 5 -7.54 24.19 3.55
N ALA A 6 -8.67 24.82 3.22
CA ALA A 6 -9.11 24.97 1.84
C ALA A 6 -8.15 25.86 1.04
N ALA A 7 -7.81 27.03 1.59
CA ALA A 7 -6.85 27.95 0.96
C ALA A 7 -5.46 27.31 0.80
N ARG A 8 -4.99 26.57 1.82
CA ARG A 8 -3.69 25.89 1.79
C ARG A 8 -3.65 24.76 0.76
N LEU A 9 -4.73 24.02 0.58
CA LEU A 9 -4.82 22.98 -0.46
C LEU A 9 -4.89 23.60 -1.87
N ALA A 10 -5.60 24.72 -2.02
CA ALA A 10 -5.64 25.46 -3.28
C ALA A 10 -4.25 25.97 -3.70
N ALA A 11 -3.48 26.53 -2.75
CA ALA A 11 -2.10 26.95 -3.00
C ALA A 11 -1.22 25.77 -3.47
N ARG A 12 -1.31 24.60 -2.81
CA ARG A 12 -0.57 23.39 -3.24
C ARG A 12 -0.95 22.91 -4.64
N ARG A 13 -2.22 23.04 -5.04
CA ARG A 13 -2.67 22.72 -6.41
C ARG A 13 -2.09 23.70 -7.43
N ALA A 14 -2.13 25.00 -7.14
CA ALA A 14 -1.57 26.03 -7.99
C ALA A 14 -0.04 25.88 -8.18
N GLU A 15 0.66 25.37 -7.15
CA GLU A 15 2.10 25.08 -7.19
C GLU A 15 2.46 23.72 -7.81
N ASN A 16 1.49 22.93 -8.29
CA ASN A 16 1.69 21.54 -8.76
C ASN A 16 2.31 20.60 -7.70
N LEU A 17 2.10 20.89 -6.42
CA LEU A 17 2.59 20.11 -5.28
C LEU A 17 1.51 19.21 -4.66
N TYR A 18 0.28 19.31 -5.14
CA TYR A 18 -0.81 18.46 -4.69
C TYR A 18 -0.65 17.03 -5.24
N ARG A 19 -0.55 16.06 -4.34
CA ARG A 19 -0.36 14.65 -4.70
C ARG A 19 -1.69 13.92 -4.73
N GLN A 20 -1.81 13.00 -5.68
CA GLN A 20 -2.86 12.00 -5.72
C GLN A 20 -2.22 10.63 -5.76
N ARG A 21 -2.86 9.65 -5.13
CA ARG A 21 -2.38 8.28 -5.14
C ARG A 21 -2.94 7.58 -6.38
N PRO A 22 -2.11 6.99 -7.24
CA PRO A 22 -2.60 6.07 -8.25
C PRO A 22 -3.15 4.80 -7.57
N LEU A 23 -4.11 4.14 -8.20
CA LEU A 23 -4.67 2.88 -7.70
C LEU A 23 -3.89 1.71 -8.29
N LEU A 24 -3.30 0.88 -7.43
CA LEU A 24 -2.70 -0.40 -7.81
C LEU A 24 -3.76 -1.50 -7.75
N GLU A 25 -3.98 -2.20 -8.86
CA GLU A 25 -5.07 -3.18 -9.03
C GLU A 25 -4.57 -4.62 -9.20
N SER A 26 -3.25 -4.82 -9.20
CA SER A 26 -2.62 -6.14 -9.24
C SER A 26 -1.85 -6.41 -7.94
N PRO A 27 -1.50 -7.67 -7.66
CA PRO A 27 -0.43 -7.97 -6.71
C PRO A 27 0.89 -7.29 -7.12
N GLN A 28 1.78 -7.14 -6.14
CA GLN A 28 3.11 -6.56 -6.36
C GLN A 28 3.98 -7.49 -7.23
N GLY A 29 4.72 -6.91 -8.17
CA GLY A 29 5.64 -7.64 -9.05
C GLY A 29 6.33 -6.70 -10.04
N PRO A 30 7.12 -7.26 -10.98
CA PRO A 30 7.70 -6.48 -12.07
C PRO A 30 6.63 -5.88 -12.97
N GLU A 31 5.59 -6.63 -13.31
CA GLU A 31 4.44 -6.16 -14.08
C GLU A 31 3.26 -5.91 -13.15
N VAL A 32 2.61 -4.75 -13.30
CA VAL A 32 1.51 -4.31 -12.45
C VAL A 32 0.40 -3.64 -13.26
N VAL A 33 -0.80 -3.55 -12.68
CA VAL A 33 -1.91 -2.75 -13.22
C VAL A 33 -2.10 -1.52 -12.34
N VAL A 34 -1.96 -0.33 -12.92
CA VAL A 34 -2.14 0.96 -12.24
C VAL A 34 -3.14 1.81 -13.00
N ASP A 35 -4.21 2.24 -12.32
CA ASP A 35 -5.32 3.00 -12.92
C ASP A 35 -5.83 2.35 -14.24
N GLY A 36 -5.99 1.02 -14.22
CA GLY A 36 -6.43 0.20 -15.35
C GLY A 36 -5.38 -0.07 -16.43
N GLN A 37 -4.15 0.42 -16.28
CA GLN A 37 -3.09 0.30 -17.29
C GLN A 37 -2.02 -0.72 -16.88
N PRO A 38 -1.64 -1.67 -17.76
CA PRO A 38 -0.51 -2.57 -17.52
C PRO A 38 0.81 -1.81 -17.67
N LEU A 39 1.67 -1.88 -16.66
CA LEU A 39 2.96 -1.17 -16.58
C LEU A 39 4.07 -2.08 -16.05
N LEU A 40 5.32 -1.77 -16.42
CA LEU A 40 6.52 -2.32 -15.79
C LEU A 40 6.94 -1.41 -14.61
N ALA A 41 7.00 -1.98 -13.41
CA ALA A 41 7.18 -1.26 -12.15
C ALA A 41 8.66 -1.04 -11.81
N PHE A 42 9.09 0.22 -11.82
CA PHE A 42 10.44 0.64 -11.39
C PHE A 42 10.45 1.52 -10.12
N CYS A 43 9.28 1.75 -9.51
CA CYS A 43 9.11 2.69 -8.40
C CYS A 43 8.65 2.02 -7.10
N ASN A 44 8.78 0.69 -6.99
CA ASN A 44 8.47 -0.07 -5.78
C ASN A 44 9.74 -0.40 -4.99
N ASN A 45 9.58 -0.90 -3.76
CA ASN A 45 10.68 -1.28 -2.87
C ASN A 45 10.78 -2.82 -2.67
N ASP A 46 10.11 -3.62 -3.51
CA ASP A 46 10.13 -5.09 -3.42
C ASP A 46 11.34 -5.67 -4.15
N TYR A 47 12.53 -5.33 -3.65
CA TYR A 47 13.82 -5.64 -4.31
C TYR A 47 14.07 -7.14 -4.55
N LEU A 48 13.47 -7.99 -3.72
CA LEU A 48 13.64 -9.45 -3.78
C LEU A 48 12.41 -10.15 -4.38
N GLY A 49 11.36 -9.42 -4.76
CA GLY A 49 10.13 -10.00 -5.30
C GLY A 49 9.34 -10.84 -4.30
N LEU A 50 9.45 -10.54 -3.00
CA LEU A 50 8.86 -11.37 -1.94
C LEU A 50 7.44 -10.95 -1.58
N ALA A 51 7.01 -9.73 -1.95
CA ALA A 51 5.70 -9.22 -1.58
C ALA A 51 4.54 -10.06 -2.14
N ASN A 52 4.74 -10.75 -3.26
CA ASN A 52 3.77 -11.67 -3.88
C ASN A 52 4.34 -13.10 -4.03
N HIS A 53 5.32 -13.48 -3.22
CA HIS A 53 5.94 -14.80 -3.35
C HIS A 53 5.04 -15.92 -2.80
N PRO A 54 4.79 -17.03 -3.55
CA PRO A 54 3.84 -18.06 -3.15
C PRO A 54 4.07 -18.67 -1.76
N GLN A 55 5.34 -18.92 -1.39
CA GLN A 55 5.65 -19.50 -0.08
C GLN A 55 5.34 -18.56 1.09
N VAL A 56 5.46 -17.24 0.89
CA VAL A 56 5.13 -16.24 1.92
C VAL A 56 3.62 -16.20 2.11
N ILE A 57 2.87 -16.23 1.00
CA ILE A 57 1.41 -16.28 1.00
C ILE A 57 0.92 -17.56 1.71
N GLU A 58 1.48 -18.72 1.39
CA GLU A 58 1.10 -19.97 2.04
C GLU A 58 1.42 -19.98 3.54
N ALA A 59 2.59 -19.46 3.94
CA ALA A 59 2.93 -19.32 5.35
C ALA A 59 1.94 -18.40 6.09
N TRP A 60 1.53 -17.30 5.46
CA TRP A 60 0.50 -16.41 6.00
C TRP A 60 -0.84 -17.12 6.18
N ARG A 61 -1.32 -17.82 5.13
CA ARG A 61 -2.57 -18.58 5.17
C ARG A 61 -2.56 -19.62 6.29
N ALA A 62 -1.48 -20.41 6.38
CA ALA A 62 -1.31 -21.43 7.42
C ALA A 62 -1.30 -20.82 8.82
N GLY A 63 -0.60 -19.70 9.01
CA GLY A 63 -0.58 -18.97 10.27
C GLY A 63 -1.96 -18.48 10.69
N ALA A 64 -2.71 -17.86 9.77
CA ALA A 64 -4.05 -17.37 10.02
C ALA A 64 -5.05 -18.50 10.36
N THR A 65 -4.97 -19.64 9.67
CA THR A 65 -5.78 -20.82 9.99
C THR A 65 -5.44 -21.40 11.37
N ARG A 66 -4.16 -21.42 11.73
CA ARG A 66 -3.70 -22.04 12.98
C ARG A 66 -3.93 -21.16 14.22
N TRP A 67 -3.75 -19.85 14.08
CA TRP A 67 -3.65 -18.93 15.22
C TRP A 67 -4.69 -17.81 15.20
N GLY A 68 -5.48 -17.69 14.14
CA GLY A 68 -6.30 -16.51 13.90
C GLY A 68 -5.48 -15.32 13.40
N VAL A 69 -6.14 -14.16 13.26
CA VAL A 69 -5.54 -12.95 12.64
C VAL A 69 -5.19 -11.88 13.68
N GLY A 70 -6.01 -11.73 14.72
CA GLY A 70 -5.79 -10.74 15.77
C GLY A 70 -4.94 -11.29 16.90
N GLY A 71 -4.00 -10.48 17.40
CA GLY A 71 -3.25 -10.80 18.62
C GLY A 71 -4.08 -10.73 19.91
N GLY A 72 -5.36 -10.35 19.82
CA GLY A 72 -6.24 -10.18 20.97
C GLY A 72 -5.94 -8.87 21.71
N ALA A 73 -5.16 -8.97 22.79
CA ALA A 73 -4.76 -7.87 23.64
C ALA A 73 -3.37 -8.13 24.22
N SER A 74 -2.78 -7.13 24.88
CA SER A 74 -1.56 -7.33 25.68
C SER A 74 -1.78 -8.46 26.68
N HIS A 75 -0.76 -9.27 26.94
CA HIS A 75 -0.82 -10.26 28.01
C HIS A 75 -0.93 -9.62 29.42
N LEU A 76 -0.76 -8.29 29.52
CA LEU A 76 -0.63 -7.51 30.75
C LEU A 76 -1.68 -6.38 30.92
N VAL A 77 -2.72 -6.32 30.08
CA VAL A 77 -3.87 -5.40 30.28
C VAL A 77 -5.16 -6.19 30.37
#